data_AF-A0AAN8Y3V0-F1
#
_entry.id   AF-A0AAN8Y3V0-F1
#
_cell.length_a   1.000
_cell.length_b   1.000
_cell.length_c   1.000
_cell.angle_alpha   90.00
_cell.angle_beta   90.00
_cell.angle_gamma   90.00
#
_symmetry.space_group_name_H-M   'P 1'
#
loop_
_entity.id
_entity.type
_entity.pdbx_description
1 polymer ?
#
loop_
_entity_poly.entity_id
_entity_poly.type
_entity_poly.pdbx_seq_one_letter_code
_entity_poly.pdbx_strand_id
1 'polypeptide(L)'
;MSMPQPPQNWPQNERDESHDTKNLPDSNESEEHSKRTRGPTMMHSGWGKDGGNLHIELNEHGQVIGLEGTRLSSKLGVLARNAILAPLNHKDWRLVPSIYKDRIWAHIKENIDATDDMKCILMMSFGSTWKESKHEAKPLDMTNITLILSI
;
A
#
# COMPACT_ATOMS: atom_id res chain seq x y z
N MET A 1 -1.74 -41.38 36.28
CA MET A 1 -0.70 -40.39 35.91
C MET A 1 -1.36 -39.03 35.96
N SER A 2 -1.02 -38.19 36.95
CA SER A 2 -1.63 -36.87 37.15
C SER A 2 -0.74 -35.77 36.57
N MET A 3 -1.35 -34.80 35.90
CA MET A 3 -0.68 -33.66 35.28
C MET A 3 -0.10 -32.71 36.35
N PRO A 4 1.07 -32.08 36.13
CA PRO A 4 1.63 -31.11 37.07
C PRO A 4 0.88 -29.77 37.05
N GLN A 5 0.73 -29.17 38.23
CA GLN A 5 0.07 -27.87 38.44
C GLN A 5 0.97 -26.68 38.01
N PRO A 6 0.38 -25.58 37.49
CA PRO A 6 1.11 -24.35 37.21
C PRO A 6 1.50 -23.59 38.50
N PRO A 7 2.64 -22.85 38.50
CA PRO A 7 3.18 -22.18 39.68
C PRO A 7 2.32 -20.99 40.18
N GLN A 8 2.27 -20.88 41.51
CA GLN A 8 1.44 -19.99 42.33
C GLN A 8 2.03 -18.57 42.57
N ASN A 9 2.63 -17.92 41.57
CA ASN A 9 3.07 -16.53 41.78
C ASN A 9 3.00 -15.68 40.50
N TRP A 10 1.87 -15.01 40.32
CA TRP A 10 1.75 -13.83 39.47
C TRP A 10 1.66 -12.60 40.39
N PRO A 11 2.44 -11.52 40.15
CA PRO A 11 2.41 -10.33 40.99
C PRO A 11 1.04 -9.65 40.94
N GLN A 12 0.40 -9.52 42.10
CA GLN A 12 -0.79 -8.69 42.33
C GLN A 12 -0.36 -7.22 42.27
N ASN A 13 -0.88 -6.47 41.29
CA ASN A 13 -0.86 -5.01 41.33
C ASN A 13 -2.21 -4.51 41.84
N GLU A 14 -2.22 -4.16 43.13
CA GLU A 14 -3.29 -3.42 43.78
C GLU A 14 -3.50 -2.07 43.08
N ARG A 15 -4.72 -1.81 42.62
CA ARG A 15 -5.20 -0.45 42.37
C ARG A 15 -6.70 -0.36 42.65
N ASP A 16 -6.97 0.15 43.84
CA ASP A 16 -8.15 0.86 44.35
C ASP A 16 -9.57 0.43 43.93
N GLU A 17 -10.26 -0.06 44.95
CA GLU A 17 -11.69 -0.21 45.08
C GLU A 17 -12.36 1.17 45.30
N SER A 18 -13.28 1.56 44.42
CA SER A 18 -14.32 2.55 44.76
C SER A 18 -15.66 2.02 44.26
N HIS A 19 -16.48 1.60 45.21
CA HIS A 19 -17.84 1.12 45.04
C HIS A 19 -18.75 2.23 44.53
N ASP A 20 -19.57 1.96 43.51
CA ASP A 20 -21.02 2.10 43.68
C ASP A 20 -21.82 1.30 42.65
N THR A 21 -23.01 0.91 43.06
CA THR A 21 -23.80 -0.21 42.56
C THR A 21 -24.74 0.14 41.39
N LYS A 22 -25.28 -0.92 40.78
CA LYS A 22 -26.62 -1.10 40.15
C LYS A 22 -26.94 -0.33 38.85
N ASN A 23 -26.95 -1.05 37.72
CA ASN A 23 -28.15 -1.57 37.04
C ASN A 23 -27.77 -2.18 35.67
N LEU A 24 -28.20 -3.42 35.41
CA LEU A 24 -28.39 -3.92 34.03
C LEU A 24 -29.68 -3.30 33.47
N PRO A 25 -29.74 -3.05 32.16
CA PRO A 25 -30.48 -4.04 31.37
C PRO A 25 -29.69 -4.53 30.15
N ASP A 26 -29.89 -5.82 29.93
CA ASP A 26 -29.66 -6.59 28.71
C ASP A 26 -30.01 -5.79 27.45
N SER A 27 -29.02 -5.56 26.58
CA SER A 27 -29.24 -5.15 25.20
C SER A 27 -28.07 -5.63 24.36
N ASN A 28 -28.44 -6.52 23.45
CA ASN A 28 -27.62 -7.24 22.50
C ASN A 28 -27.06 -6.26 21.45
N GLU A 29 -25.99 -5.53 21.78
CA GLU A 29 -25.21 -4.76 20.80
C GLU A 29 -24.00 -5.59 20.39
N SER A 30 -24.11 -6.21 19.21
CA SER A 30 -22.96 -6.66 18.45
C SER A 30 -22.09 -5.45 18.15
N GLU A 31 -21.11 -5.18 19.02
CA GLU A 31 -20.03 -4.25 18.73
C GLU A 31 -19.28 -4.77 17.50
N GLU A 32 -19.64 -4.25 16.32
CA GLU A 32 -18.81 -4.31 15.14
C GLU A 32 -17.58 -3.45 15.46
N HIS A 33 -16.56 -4.07 16.06
CA HIS A 33 -15.22 -3.50 16.11
C HIS A 33 -14.74 -3.33 14.67
N SER A 34 -15.06 -2.19 14.07
CA SER A 34 -14.54 -1.77 12.78
C SER A 34 -13.02 -1.77 12.90
N LYS A 35 -12.40 -2.80 12.32
CA LYS A 35 -10.94 -2.91 12.24
C LYS A 35 -10.46 -1.63 11.60
N ARG A 36 -9.59 -0.89 12.28
CA ARG A 36 -8.93 0.29 11.71
C ARG A 36 -8.28 -0.11 10.38
N THR A 37 -8.95 0.20 9.29
CA THR A 37 -8.40 0.05 7.95
C THR A 37 -7.41 1.17 7.75
N ARG A 38 -6.22 0.82 7.25
CA ARG A 38 -5.25 1.83 6.81
C ARG A 38 -5.85 2.57 5.61
N GLY A 39 -5.81 3.89 5.63
CA GLY A 39 -6.18 4.70 4.48
C GLY A 39 -5.22 4.47 3.30
N PRO A 40 -5.55 5.00 2.11
CA PRO A 40 -4.68 4.92 0.93
C PRO A 40 -3.27 5.44 1.25
N THR A 41 -2.25 4.77 0.73
CA THR A 41 -0.86 5.26 0.85
C THR A 41 -0.71 6.52 0.01
N MET A 42 -0.37 7.64 0.66
CA MET A 42 -0.05 8.88 -0.03
C MET A 42 1.44 8.93 -0.43
N MET A 43 1.73 9.52 -1.58
CA MET A 43 3.09 9.73 -2.04
C MET A 43 3.58 11.12 -1.64
N HIS A 44 4.48 11.17 -0.66
CA HIS A 44 5.27 12.38 -0.38
C HIS A 44 6.33 12.59 -1.46
N SER A 45 6.76 13.85 -1.65
CA SER A 45 7.84 14.22 -2.56
C SER A 45 9.12 13.46 -2.22
N GLY A 46 9.83 13.00 -3.26
CA GLY A 46 11.03 12.19 -3.10
C GLY A 46 10.74 10.73 -2.75
N TRP A 47 11.59 9.85 -3.26
CA TRP A 47 11.48 8.41 -3.02
C TRP A 47 12.55 7.92 -2.04
N GLY A 48 13.54 8.76 -1.72
CA GLY A 48 14.55 8.64 -0.67
C GLY A 48 13.96 8.50 0.74
N LYS A 49 14.70 7.90 1.68
CA LYS A 49 14.32 7.87 3.10
C LYS A 49 14.37 9.27 3.71
N ASP A 50 15.30 10.05 3.20
CA ASP A 50 15.60 11.46 3.45
C ASP A 50 14.75 12.41 2.58
N GLY A 51 13.86 11.90 1.72
CA GLY A 51 13.07 12.70 0.80
C GLY A 51 13.80 13.11 -0.48
N GLY A 52 15.01 12.59 -0.72
CA GLY A 52 15.75 12.71 -1.97
C GLY A 52 15.39 11.63 -3.00
N ASN A 53 16.37 11.26 -3.82
CA ASN A 53 16.23 10.17 -4.78
C ASN A 53 16.37 8.81 -4.08
N LEU A 54 15.71 7.81 -4.65
CA LEU A 54 15.85 6.42 -4.24
C LEU A 54 17.05 5.80 -4.96
N HIS A 55 18.09 5.46 -4.20
CA HIS A 55 19.21 4.71 -4.71
C HIS A 55 18.83 3.22 -4.82
N ILE A 56 18.92 2.65 -6.03
CA ILE A 56 18.58 1.25 -6.27
C ILE A 56 19.78 0.50 -6.83
N GLU A 57 20.02 -0.69 -6.28
CA GLU A 57 20.98 -1.66 -6.81
C GLU A 57 20.22 -2.90 -7.25
N LEU A 58 20.46 -3.34 -8.48
CA LEU A 58 19.84 -4.52 -9.06
C LEU A 58 20.80 -5.72 -8.91
N ASN A 59 20.27 -6.86 -8.48
CA ASN A 59 21.01 -8.12 -8.53
C ASN A 59 21.14 -8.65 -9.96
N GLU A 60 21.82 -9.78 -10.13
CA GLU A 60 21.99 -10.48 -11.42
C GLU A 60 20.67 -10.89 -12.10
N HIS A 61 19.57 -10.92 -11.34
CA HIS A 61 18.22 -11.21 -11.81
C HIS A 61 17.40 -9.95 -12.12
N GLY A 62 17.99 -8.76 -12.03
CA GLY A 62 17.31 -7.48 -12.24
C GLY A 62 16.34 -7.11 -11.12
N GLN A 63 16.50 -7.63 -9.91
CA GLN A 63 15.67 -7.30 -8.75
C GLN A 63 16.38 -6.31 -7.84
N VAL A 64 15.65 -5.34 -7.29
CA VAL A 64 16.22 -4.40 -6.31
C VAL A 64 16.49 -5.12 -4.99
N ILE A 65 17.70 -4.95 -4.47
CA ILE A 65 18.14 -5.61 -3.23
C ILE A 65 17.68 -4.81 -2.00
N GLY A 66 17.20 -5.52 -0.97
CA GLY A 66 16.95 -4.95 0.36
C GLY A 66 15.68 -4.08 0.47
N LEU A 67 15.68 -3.18 1.45
CA LEU A 67 14.53 -2.35 1.81
C LEU A 67 14.11 -1.38 0.70
N GLU A 68 15.06 -0.98 -0.14
CA GLU A 68 14.81 -0.08 -1.26
C GLU A 68 13.90 -0.73 -2.31
N GLY A 69 13.93 -2.06 -2.46
CA GLY A 69 12.99 -2.79 -3.32
C GLY A 69 11.54 -2.71 -2.82
N THR A 70 11.32 -2.85 -1.52
CA THR A 70 10.00 -2.65 -0.91
C THR A 70 9.52 -1.21 -1.07
N ARG A 71 10.42 -0.24 -0.90
CA ARG A 71 10.09 1.18 -1.03
C ARG A 71 9.78 1.56 -2.48
N LEU A 72 10.55 1.04 -3.44
CA LEU A 72 10.28 1.15 -4.86
C LEU A 72 8.90 0.57 -5.19
N SER A 73 8.64 -0.68 -4.80
CA SER A 73 7.36 -1.36 -5.05
C SER A 73 6.16 -0.55 -4.53
N SER A 74 6.29 -0.01 -3.32
CA SER A 74 5.26 0.84 -2.72
C SER A 74 5.01 2.11 -3.55
N LYS A 75 6.07 2.79 -4.00
CA LYS A 75 5.98 4.01 -4.82
C LYS A 75 5.40 3.72 -6.21
N LEU A 76 5.84 2.66 -6.87
CA LEU A 76 5.27 2.19 -8.15
C LEU A 76 3.79 1.85 -7.99
N GLY A 77 3.40 1.25 -6.87
CA GLY A 77 2.00 0.97 -6.53
C GLY A 77 1.13 2.21 -6.41
N VAL A 78 1.66 3.31 -5.88
CA VAL A 78 0.90 4.58 -5.82
C VAL A 78 0.72 5.16 -7.21
N LEU A 79 1.79 5.18 -8.01
CA LEU A 79 1.72 5.63 -9.41
C LEU A 79 0.75 4.79 -10.26
N ALA A 80 0.76 3.48 -10.09
CA ALA A 80 -0.10 2.54 -10.79
C ALA A 80 -1.60 2.78 -10.55
N ARG A 81 -1.95 3.29 -9.35
CA ARG A 81 -3.33 3.64 -8.97
C ARG A 81 -3.76 5.01 -9.48
N ASN A 82 -2.83 5.86 -9.93
CA ASN A 82 -3.15 7.18 -10.47
C ASN A 82 -3.72 7.06 -11.89
N ALA A 83 -5.05 7.10 -12.03
CA ALA A 83 -5.74 6.92 -13.30
C ALA A 83 -5.41 7.98 -14.38
N ILE A 84 -4.90 9.15 -13.99
CA ILE A 84 -4.46 10.20 -14.94
C ILE A 84 -3.12 9.81 -15.57
N LEU A 85 -2.21 9.27 -14.76
CA LEU A 85 -0.88 8.89 -15.20
C LEU A 85 -0.86 7.47 -15.83
N ALA A 86 -1.61 6.54 -15.25
CA ALA A 86 -1.69 5.14 -15.61
C ALA A 86 -3.16 4.73 -15.87
N PRO A 87 -3.69 4.99 -17.09
CA PRO A 87 -5.10 4.79 -17.39
C PRO A 87 -5.54 3.34 -17.22
N LEU A 88 -6.63 3.12 -16.47
CA LEU A 88 -7.13 1.76 -16.15
C LEU A 88 -8.09 1.20 -17.22
N ASN A 89 -8.45 2.00 -18.22
CA ASN A 89 -9.38 1.66 -19.30
C ASN A 89 -8.80 0.70 -20.37
N HIS A 90 -7.49 0.46 -20.37
CA HIS A 90 -6.86 -0.51 -21.26
C HIS A 90 -6.94 -1.92 -20.69
N LYS A 91 -7.22 -2.93 -21.52
CA LYS A 91 -7.31 -4.33 -21.08
C LYS A 91 -5.96 -4.90 -20.63
N ASP A 92 -4.88 -4.46 -21.26
CA ASP A 92 -3.53 -4.98 -21.06
C ASP A 92 -2.52 -3.81 -21.08
N TRP A 93 -1.46 -3.90 -20.27
CA TRP A 93 -0.39 -2.90 -20.19
C TRP A 93 0.30 -2.69 -21.55
N ARG A 94 0.37 -3.75 -22.36
CA ARG A 94 0.93 -3.69 -23.71
C ARG A 94 0.15 -2.71 -24.61
N LEU A 95 -1.15 -2.55 -24.36
CA LEU A 95 -2.05 -1.67 -25.12
C LEU A 95 -2.05 -0.23 -24.62
N VAL A 96 -1.44 0.06 -23.46
CA VAL A 96 -1.32 1.43 -22.96
C VAL A 96 -0.41 2.23 -23.91
N PRO A 97 -0.86 3.40 -24.41
CA PRO A 97 -0.08 4.23 -25.33
C PRO A 97 1.27 4.65 -24.76
N SER A 98 2.27 4.81 -25.63
CA SER A 98 3.64 5.18 -25.24
C SER A 98 3.71 6.50 -24.47
N ILE A 99 2.87 7.48 -24.80
CA ILE A 99 2.84 8.77 -24.08
C ILE A 99 2.64 8.61 -22.57
N TYR A 100 1.82 7.67 -22.12
CA TYR A 100 1.65 7.40 -20.68
C TYR A 100 2.87 6.69 -20.12
N LYS A 101 3.41 5.71 -20.85
CA LYS A 101 4.61 4.96 -20.46
C LYS A 101 5.82 5.89 -20.32
N ASP A 102 5.96 6.86 -21.22
CA ASP A 102 7.05 7.83 -21.22
C ASP A 102 6.90 8.84 -20.07
N ARG A 103 5.67 9.29 -19.77
CA ARG A 103 5.39 10.12 -18.59
C ARG A 103 5.68 9.39 -17.28
N ILE A 104 5.25 8.13 -17.17
CA ILE A 104 5.53 7.28 -16.01
C ILE A 104 7.04 7.09 -15.86
N TRP A 105 7.74 6.79 -16.96
CA TRP A 105 9.18 6.65 -16.95
C TRP A 105 9.90 7.93 -16.53
N ALA A 106 9.49 9.10 -17.05
CA ALA A 106 10.04 10.38 -16.65
C ALA A 106 9.89 10.60 -15.14
N HIS A 107 8.70 10.32 -14.59
CA HIS A 107 8.44 10.46 -13.17
C HIS A 107 9.28 9.51 -12.32
N ILE A 108 9.45 8.25 -12.76
CA ILE A 108 10.34 7.29 -12.11
C ILE A 108 11.78 7.82 -12.15
N LYS A 109 12.28 8.21 -13.32
CA LYS A 109 13.65 8.68 -13.56
C LYS A 109 14.01 9.93 -12.76
N GLU A 110 13.06 10.81 -12.48
CA GLU A 110 13.27 11.98 -11.63
C GLU A 110 13.47 11.63 -10.15
N ASN A 111 12.96 10.49 -9.68
CA ASN A 111 12.93 10.13 -8.26
C ASN A 111 13.88 8.99 -7.90
N ILE A 112 14.55 8.38 -8.87
CA ILE A 112 15.53 7.31 -8.65
C ILE A 112 16.84 7.68 -9.33
N ASP A 113 17.95 7.10 -8.87
CA ASP A 113 19.25 7.22 -9.54
C ASP A 113 19.29 6.30 -10.78
N ALA A 114 18.39 6.56 -11.74
CA ALA A 114 18.14 5.67 -12.87
C ALA A 114 19.26 5.73 -13.90
N THR A 115 19.80 4.56 -14.23
CA THR A 115 20.52 4.36 -15.50
C THR A 115 19.49 3.98 -16.58
N ASP A 116 19.72 4.36 -17.84
CA ASP A 116 18.80 4.04 -18.94
C ASP A 116 18.59 2.51 -19.11
N ASP A 117 19.58 1.70 -18.75
CA ASP A 117 19.49 0.23 -18.75
C ASP A 117 18.42 -0.32 -17.80
N MET A 118 18.12 0.41 -16.72
CA MET A 118 17.11 0.00 -15.73
C MET A 118 15.69 0.19 -16.25
N LYS A 119 15.49 0.96 -17.32
CA LYS A 119 14.16 1.30 -17.85
C LYS A 119 13.33 0.06 -18.14
N CYS A 120 13.92 -0.93 -18.81
CA CYS A 120 13.20 -2.14 -19.20
C CYS A 120 12.66 -2.87 -17.96
N ILE A 121 13.52 -3.09 -16.97
CA ILE A 121 13.21 -3.82 -15.73
C ILE A 121 12.14 -3.08 -14.91
N LEU A 122 12.29 -1.77 -14.74
CA LEU A 122 11.37 -0.96 -13.95
C LEU A 122 10.01 -0.83 -14.62
N MET A 123 9.97 -0.67 -15.95
CA MET A 123 8.73 -0.59 -16.70
C MET A 123 8.01 -1.94 -16.80
N MET A 124 8.74 -3.06 -16.78
CA MET A 124 8.15 -4.40 -16.63
C MET A 124 7.52 -4.56 -15.24
N SER A 125 8.26 -4.22 -14.19
CA SER A 125 7.75 -4.26 -12.81
C SER A 125 6.52 -3.38 -12.65
N PHE A 126 6.55 -2.15 -13.18
CA PHE A 126 5.42 -1.24 -13.16
C PHE A 126 4.19 -1.81 -13.86
N GLY A 127 4.36 -2.43 -15.04
CA GLY A 127 3.26 -3.05 -15.77
C GLY A 127 2.56 -4.16 -14.97
N SER A 128 3.33 -4.97 -14.24
CA SER A 128 2.79 -5.98 -13.32
C SER A 128 2.00 -5.33 -12.18
N THR A 129 2.56 -4.31 -11.52
CA THR A 129 1.89 -3.57 -10.44
C THR A 129 0.62 -2.86 -10.92
N TRP A 130 0.62 -2.27 -12.11
CA TRP A 130 -0.56 -1.65 -12.72
C TRP A 130 -1.66 -2.68 -12.98
N LYS A 131 -1.31 -3.88 -13.45
CA LYS A 131 -2.28 -4.97 -13.62
C LYS A 131 -2.89 -5.38 -12.28
N GLU A 132 -2.07 -5.57 -11.25
CA GLU A 132 -2.53 -5.91 -9.89
C GLU A 132 -3.44 -4.82 -9.30
N SER A 133 -3.09 -3.55 -9.51
CA SER A 133 -3.90 -2.40 -9.08
C SER A 133 -5.31 -2.42 -9.68
N LYS A 134 -5.50 -2.94 -10.89
CA LYS A 134 -6.83 -3.05 -11.51
C LYS A 134 -7.71 -4.11 -10.83
N HIS A 135 -7.12 -5.17 -10.29
CA HIS A 135 -7.86 -6.20 -9.57
C HIS A 135 -8.32 -5.71 -8.19
N GLU A 136 -7.56 -4.80 -7.58
CA GLU A 136 -7.86 -4.21 -6.27
C GLU A 136 -8.88 -3.06 -6.34
N ALA A 137 -9.01 -2.41 -7.50
CA ALA A 137 -10.05 -1.43 -7.77
C ALA A 137 -11.42 -2.14 -7.77
N LYS A 138 -12.14 -2.08 -6.65
CA LYS A 138 -13.54 -2.55 -6.56
C LYS A 138 -14.35 -1.85 -7.67
N PRO A 139 -15.22 -2.57 -8.41
CA PRO A 139 -15.98 -2.00 -9.53
C PRO A 139 -16.99 -0.90 -9.16
N LEU A 140 -17.03 -0.46 -7.90
CA LEU A 140 -18.01 0.49 -7.36
C LEU A 140 -17.69 1.97 -7.64
N ASP A 141 -16.54 2.30 -8.24
CA ASP A 141 -16.09 3.71 -8.36
C ASP A 141 -15.83 4.22 -9.80
N MET A 142 -16.06 3.40 -10.83
CA MET A 142 -15.94 3.89 -12.22
C MET A 142 -17.05 4.89 -12.59
N THR A 143 -18.20 4.82 -11.93
CA THR A 143 -19.33 5.76 -12.11
C THR A 143 -19.07 7.13 -11.46
N ASN A 144 -18.39 7.19 -10.31
CA ASN A 144 -18.13 8.46 -9.62
C ASN A 144 -17.00 9.28 -10.28
N ILE A 145 -15.95 8.61 -10.79
CA ILE A 145 -14.87 9.29 -11.52
C ILE A 145 -15.38 9.90 -12.83
N THR A 146 -16.33 9.23 -13.51
CA THR A 146 -16.96 9.75 -14.74
C THR A 146 -17.79 11.02 -14.47
N LEU A 147 -18.40 11.13 -13.27
CA LEU A 147 -19.19 12.30 -12.88
C LEU A 147 -18.32 13.52 -12.55
N ILE A 148 -17.13 13.32 -11.97
CA ILE A 148 -16.21 14.40 -11.59
C ILE A 148 -15.52 15.04 -12.81
N LEU A 149 -15.42 14.33 -13.94
CA LEU A 149 -14.83 14.84 -15.18
C LEU A 149 -15.83 15.53 -16.13
N SER A 150 -17.11 15.65 -15.74
CA SER A 150 -18.17 16.23 -16.57
C SER A 150 -18.79 17.52 -15.99
N ILE A 151 -18.07 18.25 -15.13
CA ILE A 151 -18.46 19.56 -14.58
C ILE A 151 -17.37 20.57 -14.93
#